data_AF-A0A9E0DF38-F1
#
_entry.id   AF-A0A9E0DF38-F1
#
_cell.length_a   1.000
_cell.length_b   1.000
_cell.length_c   1.000
_cell.angle_alpha   90.00
_cell.angle_beta   90.00
_cell.angle_gamma   90.00
#
_symmetry.space_group_name_H-M   'P 1'
#
loop_
_entity.id
_entity.type
_entity.pdbx_description
1 polymer ?
#
loop_
_entity_poly.entity_id
_entity_poly.type
_entity_poly.pdbx_seq_one_letter_code
_entity_poly.pdbx_strand_id
1 'polypeptide(L)'
;MRKKLLFAAMAVCLVLASACHFRDNSQVPVITVSGGLRPTISFTPDAAYELRVYEGSEDGDGFGVLWSARGPGGFENNLRSPVIYGIPPAGYDGQEAAPLEPGKTYTITVFRKDPQGSGDGFQNTRHRYDGLLTFVATAE
;
A
#
# COMPACT_ATOMS: atom_id res chain seq x y z
N MET A 1 29.52 -4.67 -47.20
CA MET A 1 28.98 -3.59 -46.33
C MET A 1 27.59 -3.86 -45.73
N ARG A 2 26.69 -4.63 -46.36
CA ARG A 2 25.30 -4.86 -45.86
C ARG A 2 25.15 -5.59 -44.52
N LYS A 3 26.11 -6.42 -44.11
CA LYS A 3 26.04 -7.20 -42.84
C LYS A 3 26.27 -6.35 -41.57
N LYS A 4 26.93 -5.18 -41.68
CA LYS A 4 27.19 -4.31 -40.52
C LYS A 4 25.97 -3.46 -40.12
N LEU A 5 25.05 -3.20 -41.04
CA LEU A 5 23.82 -2.44 -40.75
C LEU A 5 22.78 -3.25 -39.95
N LEU A 6 22.68 -4.57 -40.19
CA LEU A 6 21.72 -5.43 -39.48
C LEU A 6 22.05 -5.61 -38.00
N PHE A 7 23.34 -5.67 -37.64
CA PHE A 7 23.77 -5.78 -36.24
C PHE A 7 23.52 -4.49 -35.43
N ALA A 8 23.67 -3.32 -36.06
CA ALA A 8 23.37 -2.05 -35.42
C ALA A 8 21.86 -1.87 -35.17
N ALA A 9 21.01 -2.28 -36.12
CA ALA A 9 19.56 -2.21 -35.96
C ALA A 9 19.04 -3.13 -34.84
N MET A 10 19.61 -4.33 -34.70
CA MET A 10 19.20 -5.28 -33.66
C MET A 10 19.63 -4.86 -32.25
N ALA A 11 20.79 -4.20 -32.11
CA ALA A 11 21.23 -3.63 -30.84
C ALA A 11 20.36 -2.45 -30.39
N VAL A 12 19.88 -1.62 -31.32
CA VAL A 12 18.96 -0.51 -31.02
C VAL A 12 17.58 -1.02 -30.58
N CYS A 13 17.07 -2.11 -31.17
CA CYS A 13 15.83 -2.74 -30.72
C CYS A 13 15.95 -3.38 -29.33
N LEU A 14 17.13 -3.91 -28.94
CA LEU A 14 17.32 -4.50 -27.62
C LEU A 14 17.40 -3.46 -26.49
N VAL A 15 17.94 -2.27 -26.77
CA VAL A 15 18.01 -1.15 -25.80
C VAL A 15 16.64 -0.49 -25.62
N LEU A 16 15.79 -0.48 -26.66
CA LEU A 16 14.42 0.04 -26.58
C LEU A 16 13.41 -0.91 -25.91
N ALA A 17 13.74 -2.20 -25.78
CA ALA A 17 12.89 -3.19 -25.10
C ALA A 17 13.05 -3.18 -23.55
N SER A 18 13.96 -2.38 -23.01
CA SER A 18 14.20 -2.28 -21.56
C SER A 18 13.38 -1.18 -20.87
N ALA A 19 12.37 -0.61 -21.53
CA ALA A 19 11.33 0.17 -20.85
C ALA A 19 10.32 -0.74 -20.11
N CYS A 20 10.78 -1.87 -19.59
CA CYS A 20 10.04 -2.65 -18.63
C CYS A 20 9.87 -1.80 -17.37
N HIS A 21 8.61 -1.57 -17.00
CA HIS A 21 8.25 -0.83 -15.81
C HIS A 21 8.71 -1.59 -14.56
N PHE A 22 9.92 -1.29 -14.09
CA PHE A 22 10.41 -1.86 -12.84
C PHE A 22 9.50 -1.38 -11.72
N ARG A 23 9.01 -2.33 -10.90
CA ARG A 23 8.28 -2.03 -9.67
C ARG A 23 9.03 -0.97 -8.89
N ASP A 24 8.43 0.21 -8.74
CA ASP A 24 9.04 1.30 -8.00
C ASP A 24 8.86 1.03 -6.51
N ASN A 25 9.88 0.41 -5.89
CA ASN A 25 9.86 0.07 -4.47
C ASN A 25 9.73 1.32 -3.57
N SER A 26 10.00 2.53 -4.07
CA SER A 26 9.74 3.77 -3.31
C SER A 26 8.25 4.05 -3.13
N GLN A 27 7.39 3.40 -3.91
CA GLN A 27 5.94 3.51 -3.75
C GLN A 27 5.36 2.55 -2.71
N VAL A 28 6.15 1.57 -2.23
CA VAL A 28 5.73 0.65 -1.17
C VAL A 28 5.62 1.43 0.14
N PRO A 29 4.45 1.49 0.79
CA PRO A 29 4.29 2.17 2.06
C PRO A 29 5.23 1.63 3.14
N VAL A 30 6.00 2.52 3.76
CA VAL A 30 6.69 2.28 5.01
C VAL A 30 5.78 2.73 6.14
N ILE A 31 5.42 1.83 7.04
CA ILE A 31 4.42 2.06 8.10
C ILE A 31 5.13 2.18 9.45
N THR A 32 4.68 3.11 10.28
CA THR A 32 5.04 3.20 11.70
C THR A 32 3.80 3.33 12.56
N VAL A 33 3.88 2.81 13.80
CA VAL A 33 2.74 2.68 14.72
C VAL A 33 3.17 3.18 16.09
N SER A 34 2.38 4.07 16.69
CA SER A 34 2.58 4.46 18.10
C SER A 34 2.15 3.35 19.05
N GLY A 35 2.53 3.47 20.32
CA GLY A 35 1.96 2.60 21.38
C GLY A 35 0.48 2.89 21.66
N GLY A 36 -0.08 2.11 22.59
CA GLY A 36 -1.44 2.27 23.10
C GLY A 36 -2.49 1.43 22.38
N LEU A 37 -3.75 1.55 22.84
CA LEU A 37 -4.89 0.80 22.31
C LEU A 37 -5.65 1.54 21.19
N ARG A 38 -5.30 2.82 20.96
CA ARG A 38 -5.71 3.61 19.80
C ARG A 38 -4.47 4.18 19.10
N PRO A 39 -3.64 3.30 18.49
CA PRO A 39 -2.39 3.74 17.90
C PRO A 39 -2.62 4.77 16.79
N THR A 40 -1.69 5.72 16.71
CA THR A 40 -1.48 6.56 15.54
C THR A 40 -0.67 5.77 14.53
N ILE A 41 -1.21 5.62 13.33
CA ILE A 41 -0.62 4.90 12.20
C ILE A 41 -0.12 5.94 11.20
N SER A 42 1.19 5.97 10.99
CA SER A 42 1.82 6.83 10.00
C SER A 42 2.35 6.00 8.85
N PHE A 43 2.34 6.56 7.64
CA PHE A 43 2.90 5.88 6.47
C PHE A 43 3.55 6.86 5.49
N THR A 44 4.60 6.38 4.81
CA THR A 44 5.28 7.10 3.73
C THR A 44 5.31 6.23 2.48
N PRO A 45 4.95 6.75 1.29
CA PRO A 45 4.53 8.12 1.01
C PRO A 45 3.17 8.51 1.63
N ASP A 46 2.98 9.80 1.91
CA ASP A 46 1.84 10.40 2.67
C ASP A 46 0.48 10.35 1.94
N ALA A 47 0.25 9.33 1.11
CA ALA A 47 -0.94 9.26 0.28
C ALA A 47 -1.29 7.80 -0.04
N ALA A 48 -2.38 7.29 0.50
CA ALA A 48 -2.91 5.96 0.23
C ALA A 48 -4.36 6.03 -0.23
N TYR A 49 -4.91 4.96 -0.79
CA TYR A 49 -6.35 4.90 -1.05
C TYR A 49 -7.09 4.19 0.08
N GLU A 50 -6.44 3.23 0.74
CA GLU A 50 -7.05 2.42 1.80
C GLU A 50 -6.02 1.98 2.84
N LEU A 51 -6.44 1.98 4.10
CA LEU A 51 -5.74 1.38 5.24
C LEU A 51 -6.66 0.33 5.85
N ARG A 52 -6.13 -0.85 6.16
CA ARG A 52 -6.84 -1.93 6.84
C ARG A 52 -6.07 -2.42 8.05
N VAL A 53 -6.81 -2.81 9.09
CA VAL A 53 -6.30 -3.40 10.33
C VAL A 53 -6.97 -4.76 10.53
N TYR A 54 -6.18 -5.75 10.88
CA TYR A 54 -6.57 -7.14 11.09
C TYR A 54 -6.07 -7.61 12.45
N GLU A 55 -6.80 -8.51 13.11
CA GLU A 55 -6.25 -9.32 14.20
C GLU A 55 -5.36 -10.41 13.59
N GLY A 56 -4.18 -10.64 14.15
CA GLY A 56 -3.24 -11.67 13.69
C GLY A 56 -2.08 -11.13 12.85
N SER A 57 -1.41 -12.07 12.17
CA SER A 57 -0.16 -11.83 11.44
C SER A 57 -0.37 -11.59 9.94
N GLU A 58 -1.48 -12.06 9.36
CA GLU A 58 -1.72 -11.97 7.91
C GLU A 58 -3.19 -11.68 7.56
N ASP A 59 -3.41 -11.04 6.40
CA ASP A 59 -4.72 -10.96 5.77
C ASP A 59 -5.15 -12.37 5.35
N GLY A 60 -6.06 -12.99 6.11
CA GLY A 60 -6.51 -14.36 5.84
C GLY A 60 -6.44 -15.31 7.03
N ASP A 61 -5.96 -14.88 8.20
CA ASP A 61 -5.96 -15.68 9.45
C ASP A 61 -7.38 -16.02 9.98
N GLY A 62 -8.43 -15.70 9.21
CA GLY A 62 -9.83 -16.00 9.51
C GLY A 62 -10.57 -14.92 10.30
N PHE A 63 -9.86 -13.89 10.78
CA PHE A 63 -10.44 -12.80 11.59
C PHE A 63 -11.13 -11.70 10.76
N GLY A 64 -10.81 -11.60 9.47
CA GLY A 64 -11.32 -10.54 8.59
C GLY A 64 -10.76 -9.16 8.94
N VAL A 65 -11.22 -8.15 8.20
CA VAL A 65 -10.85 -6.75 8.45
C VAL A 65 -11.55 -6.27 9.72
N LEU A 66 -10.80 -5.96 10.78
CA LEU A 66 -11.35 -5.36 11.99
C LEU A 66 -11.79 -3.93 11.74
N TRP A 67 -10.97 -3.18 11.01
CA TRP A 67 -11.21 -1.78 10.72
C TRP A 67 -10.54 -1.36 9.43
N SER A 68 -11.16 -0.42 8.72
CA SER A 68 -10.58 0.19 7.54
C SER A 68 -10.92 1.67 7.44
N ALA A 69 -9.99 2.44 6.89
CA ALA A 69 -10.22 3.82 6.47
C ALA A 69 -9.94 3.93 4.96
N ARG A 70 -10.87 4.52 4.21
CA ARG A 70 -10.73 4.73 2.76
C ARG A 70 -10.97 6.18 2.38
N GLY A 71 -10.09 6.70 1.52
CA GLY A 71 -10.17 8.06 1.01
C GLY A 71 -11.38 8.34 0.12
N PRO A 72 -11.84 9.60 0.05
CA PRO A 72 -12.82 10.00 -0.95
C PRO A 72 -12.26 9.72 -2.35
N GLY A 73 -13.13 9.33 -3.29
CA GLY A 73 -12.72 8.96 -4.66
C GLY A 73 -12.34 7.48 -4.84
N GLY A 74 -12.56 6.63 -3.84
CA GLY A 74 -12.48 5.18 -3.97
C GLY A 74 -11.05 4.65 -4.05
N PHE A 75 -10.52 4.51 -5.27
CA PHE A 75 -9.18 3.95 -5.53
C PHE A 75 -8.09 5.02 -5.68
N GLU A 76 -8.40 6.29 -5.46
CA GLU A 76 -7.41 7.37 -5.53
C GLU A 76 -6.62 7.53 -4.22
N ASN A 77 -5.34 7.91 -4.33
CA ASN A 77 -4.43 8.07 -3.18
C ASN A 77 -4.73 9.36 -2.37
N ASN A 78 -5.89 9.41 -1.73
CA ASN A 78 -6.38 10.58 -1.01
C ASN A 78 -6.28 10.47 0.52
N LEU A 79 -6.16 9.27 1.08
CA LEU A 79 -5.90 9.04 2.51
C LEU A 79 -4.52 9.55 2.91
N ARG A 80 -4.53 10.54 3.80
CA ARG A 80 -3.34 11.18 4.35
C ARG A 80 -2.93 10.55 5.67
N SER A 81 -1.63 10.52 5.91
CA SER A 81 -1.02 10.14 7.18
C SER A 81 -0.88 11.38 8.08
N PRO A 82 -0.96 11.26 9.41
CA PRO A 82 -1.26 10.05 10.16
C PRO A 82 -2.76 9.76 10.27
N VAL A 83 -3.10 8.50 10.57
CA VAL A 83 -4.47 8.03 10.84
C VAL A 83 -4.54 7.44 12.25
N ILE A 84 -5.54 7.82 13.04
CA ILE A 84 -5.75 7.23 14.36
C ILE A 84 -6.64 6.00 14.21
N TYR A 85 -6.21 4.86 14.77
CA TYR A 85 -7.00 3.64 14.72
C TYR A 85 -8.40 3.83 15.31
N GLY A 86 -9.40 3.36 14.55
CA GLY A 86 -10.80 3.39 14.95
C GLY A 86 -11.43 4.78 14.91
N ILE A 87 -10.75 5.78 14.35
CA ILE A 87 -11.29 7.13 14.13
C ILE A 87 -11.14 7.45 12.63
N PRO A 88 -12.21 7.30 11.83
CA PRO A 88 -12.18 7.68 10.42
C PRO A 88 -11.84 9.17 10.27
N PRO A 89 -10.89 9.53 9.39
CA PRO A 89 -10.63 10.95 9.13
C PRO A 89 -11.86 11.65 8.54
N ALA A 90 -11.96 12.97 8.69
CA ALA A 90 -13.13 13.72 8.22
C ALA A 90 -13.31 13.61 6.69
N GLY A 91 -14.49 13.15 6.25
CA GLY A 91 -14.80 12.97 4.82
C GLY A 91 -14.35 11.62 4.23
N TYR A 92 -14.05 10.64 5.08
CA TYR A 92 -13.61 9.30 4.71
C TYR A 92 -14.68 8.25 5.02
N ASP A 93 -14.67 7.18 4.24
CA ASP A 93 -15.51 6.02 4.52
C ASP A 93 -14.87 5.20 5.64
N GLY A 94 -15.64 4.95 6.70
CA GLY A 94 -15.23 4.15 7.85
C GLY A 94 -16.24 4.25 8.99
N GLN A 95 -16.27 3.24 9.85
CA GLN A 95 -16.97 3.30 11.13
C GLN A 95 -15.96 3.47 12.25
N GLU A 96 -16.36 4.00 13.39
CA GLU A 96 -15.50 3.96 14.57
C GLU A 96 -15.27 2.51 14.99
N ALA A 97 -14.07 2.23 15.51
CA ALA A 97 -13.76 0.93 16.10
C ALA A 97 -13.51 1.05 17.60
N ALA A 98 -13.82 -0.03 18.32
CA ALA A 98 -13.42 -0.19 19.71
C ALA A 98 -11.88 -0.18 19.81
N PRO A 99 -11.31 0.28 20.94
CA PRO A 99 -9.87 0.18 21.18
C PRO A 99 -9.38 -1.26 21.00
N LEU A 100 -8.13 -1.41 20.58
CA LEU A 100 -7.47 -2.71 20.48
C LEU A 100 -7.39 -3.36 21.86
N GLU A 101 -7.37 -4.69 21.89
CA GLU A 101 -7.11 -5.44 23.12
C GLU A 101 -5.59 -5.53 23.38
N PRO A 102 -5.13 -5.30 24.63
CA PRO A 102 -3.73 -5.37 24.99
C PRO A 102 -3.18 -6.79 24.86
N GLY A 103 -1.92 -6.92 24.42
CA GLY A 103 -1.22 -8.19 24.25
C GLY A 103 -1.59 -8.97 23.00
N LYS A 104 -2.62 -8.54 22.25
CA LYS A 104 -2.95 -9.12 20.94
C LYS A 104 -2.05 -8.59 19.84
N THR A 105 -1.82 -9.43 18.84
CA THR A 105 -1.08 -9.08 17.63
C THR A 105 -2.04 -8.57 16.57
N TYR A 106 -1.67 -7.48 15.90
CA TYR A 106 -2.44 -6.88 14.82
C TYR A 106 -1.54 -6.61 13.63
N THR A 107 -2.14 -6.66 12.45
CA THR A 107 -1.47 -6.35 11.20
C THR A 107 -2.16 -5.17 10.53
N ILE A 108 -1.37 -4.20 10.08
CA ILE A 108 -1.81 -3.06 9.28
C ILE A 108 -1.36 -3.30 7.85
N THR A 109 -2.29 -3.14 6.91
CA THR A 109 -1.96 -3.04 5.48
C THR A 109 -2.36 -1.67 4.96
N VAL A 110 -1.43 -0.97 4.31
CA VAL A 110 -1.69 0.29 3.61
C VAL A 110 -1.59 0.04 2.12
N PHE A 111 -2.61 0.43 1.37
CA PHE A 111 -2.67 0.26 -0.08
C PHE A 111 -2.58 1.60 -0.80
N ARG A 112 -1.68 1.67 -1.78
CA ARG A 112 -1.50 2.81 -2.68
C ARG A 112 -1.73 2.38 -4.11
N LYS A 113 -2.50 3.15 -4.86
CA LYS A 113 -2.65 3.00 -6.30
C LYS A 113 -1.32 3.35 -6.96
N ASP A 114 -0.94 2.59 -7.97
CA ASP A 114 0.25 2.88 -8.77
C ASP A 114 0.09 4.24 -9.50
N PRO A 115 0.90 5.26 -9.18
CA PRO A 115 0.79 6.58 -9.82
C PRO A 115 1.15 6.56 -11.30
N GLN A 116 1.88 5.53 -11.75
CA GLN A 116 2.28 5.38 -13.16
C GLN A 116 1.40 4.39 -13.93
N GLY A 117 0.30 3.93 -13.32
CA GLY A 117 -0.65 2.97 -13.88
C GLY A 117 -1.52 3.52 -15.02
N SER A 118 -0.92 4.08 -16.08
CA SER A 118 -1.52 4.07 -17.42
C SER A 118 -1.04 2.79 -18.10
N GLY A 119 -1.90 1.76 -18.13
CA GLY A 119 -1.53 0.41 -18.55
C GLY A 119 -0.66 0.36 -19.81
N ASP A 120 0.52 -0.23 -19.67
CA ASP A 120 1.49 -0.48 -20.75
C ASP A 120 1.17 -1.76 -21.55
N GLY A 121 -0.02 -2.34 -21.33
CA GLY A 121 -0.44 -3.56 -22.01
C GLY A 121 0.23 -4.84 -21.49
N PHE A 122 1.06 -4.79 -20.44
CA PHE A 122 1.70 -5.97 -19.85
C PHE A 122 1.40 -6.14 -18.35
N GLN A 123 0.52 -7.10 -18.05
CA GLN A 123 0.43 -7.98 -16.87
C GLN A 123 0.80 -7.52 -15.43
N ASN A 124 0.85 -6.24 -15.05
CA ASN A 124 0.77 -5.91 -13.63
C ASN A 124 -0.69 -6.06 -13.15
N THR A 125 -1.07 -7.28 -12.77
CA THR A 125 -2.45 -7.66 -12.43
C THR A 125 -3.02 -7.01 -11.17
N ARG A 126 -2.28 -6.18 -10.41
CA ARG A 126 -2.78 -5.59 -9.15
C ARG A 126 -2.74 -4.06 -9.07
N HIS A 127 -2.10 -3.34 -10.00
CA HIS A 127 -2.06 -1.86 -10.09
C HIS A 127 -1.91 -1.10 -8.76
N ARG A 128 -1.23 -1.70 -7.78
CA ARG A 128 -1.13 -1.17 -6.41
C ARG A 128 0.18 -1.59 -5.74
N TYR A 129 0.56 -0.77 -4.78
CA TYR A 129 1.62 -1.04 -3.81
C TYR A 129 0.99 -1.24 -2.44
N ASP A 130 1.43 -2.27 -1.74
CA ASP A 130 0.97 -2.64 -0.41
C ASP A 130 2.15 -2.65 0.57
N GLY A 131 1.98 -1.95 1.69
CA GLY A 131 2.90 -2.00 2.83
C GLY A 131 2.22 -2.73 3.97
N LEU A 132 2.98 -3.54 4.71
CA LEU A 132 2.48 -4.36 5.80
C LEU A 132 3.35 -4.18 7.05
N LEU A 133 2.70 -4.05 8.20
CA LEU A 133 3.37 -4.01 9.51
C LEU A 133 2.55 -4.76 10.54
N THR A 134 3.18 -5.70 11.24
CA THR A 134 2.60 -6.42 12.37
C THR A 134 3.16 -5.86 13.68
N PHE A 135 2.29 -5.67 14.68
CA PHE A 135 2.66 -5.15 16.00
C PHE A 135 1.81 -5.78 17.11
N VAL A 136 2.29 -5.72 18.35
CA VAL A 136 1.53 -6.11 19.54
C VAL A 136 0.96 -4.86 20.19
N ALA A 137 -0.35 -4.81 20.43
CA ALA A 137 -0.95 -3.68 21.12
C ALA A 137 -0.53 -3.66 22.60
N THR A 138 -0.07 -2.51 23.08
CA THR A 138 0.33 -2.33 24.48
C THR A 138 -0.73 -1.52 25.22
N ALA A 139 -1.03 -1.90 26.46
CA ALA A 139 -1.65 -0.95 27.38
C ALA A 139 -0.69 0.25 27.55
N GLU A 140 -1.24 1.47 27.61
CA GLU A 140 -0.45 2.70 27.82
C GLU A 140 0.38 2.66 29.11
#